data_AF-A0A7Y3CHC0-F1
#
_entry.id   AF-A0A7Y3CHC0-F1
#
_cell.length_a   1.000
_cell.length_b   1.000
_cell.length_c   1.000
_cell.angle_alpha   90.00
_cell.angle_beta   90.00
_cell.angle_gamma   90.00
#
_symmetry.space_group_name_H-M   'P 1'
#
loop_
_entity.id
_entity.type
_entity.pdbx_description
1 polymer ?
#
loop_
_entity_poly.entity_id
_entity_poly.type
_entity_poly.pdbx_seq_one_letter_code
_entity_poly.pdbx_strand_id
1 'polypeptide(L)'
;MDKLIDGIEEINCDLAVIGAGMAGSAAALFASNRGISAVQVGLTSEIIFTSGLIDLMGVHPISEGKTWDNPWEAINALVKDIPSHPFARMKKDDIKKALKEFVAFL
;
A
#
# COMPACT_ATOMS: atom_id res chain seq x y z
N MET A 1 -28.66 -29.51 0.68
CA MET A 1 -27.80 -29.98 -0.44
C MET A 1 -26.41 -29.80 0.10
N ASP A 2 -26.04 -30.63 1.07
CA ASP A 2 -24.94 -30.38 1.99
C ASP A 2 -24.19 -31.69 2.18
N LYS A 3 -23.18 -31.89 1.34
CA LYS A 3 -22.03 -32.72 1.66
C LYS A 3 -20.80 -31.97 1.17
N LEU A 4 -20.45 -30.93 1.91
CA LEU A 4 -19.11 -30.37 1.87
C LEU A 4 -18.18 -31.41 2.49
N ILE A 5 -17.33 -31.94 1.61
CA ILE A 5 -16.07 -32.65 1.81
C ILE A 5 -15.55 -32.54 3.26
N ASP A 6 -15.42 -33.68 3.96
CA ASP A 6 -14.81 -33.75 5.30
C ASP A 6 -13.43 -33.07 5.28
N GLY A 7 -13.26 -32.05 6.13
CA GLY A 7 -11.98 -31.36 6.32
C GLY A 7 -11.87 -29.93 5.77
N ILE A 8 -12.95 -29.34 5.24
CA ILE A 8 -12.95 -27.91 4.84
C ILE A 8 -13.57 -27.08 5.97
N GLU A 9 -12.74 -26.27 6.64
CA GLU A 9 -13.20 -25.24 7.57
C GLU A 9 -13.55 -23.97 6.80
N GLU A 10 -14.78 -23.49 6.95
CA GLU A 10 -15.26 -22.25 6.32
C GLU A 10 -14.83 -21.04 7.17
N ILE A 11 -14.15 -20.08 6.53
CA ILE A 11 -13.76 -18.82 7.19
C ILE A 11 -14.70 -17.70 6.71
N ASN A 12 -15.49 -17.17 7.63
CA ASN A 12 -16.35 -16.01 7.38
C ASN A 12 -15.58 -14.71 7.62
N CYS A 13 -15.61 -13.77 6.67
CA CYS A 13 -15.02 -12.44 6.80
C CYS A 13 -15.73 -11.42 5.91
N ASP A 14 -15.58 -10.14 6.24
CA ASP A 14 -16.13 -9.03 5.44
C ASP A 14 -15.27 -8.71 4.20
N LEU A 15 -13.96 -9.00 4.28
CA LEU A 15 -13.00 -8.73 3.23
C LEU A 15 -11.98 -9.87 3.07
N ALA A 16 -11.97 -10.49 1.88
CA ALA A 16 -10.89 -11.37 1.47
C ALA A 16 -9.84 -10.60 0.64
N VAL A 17 -8.60 -10.54 1.12
CA VAL A 17 -7.46 -9.93 0.43
C VAL A 17 -6.60 -11.03 -0.20
N ILE A 18 -6.53 -11.06 -1.53
CA ILE A 18 -5.69 -12.05 -2.25
C ILE A 18 -4.36 -11.39 -2.63
N GLY A 19 -3.28 -11.85 -1.99
CA GLY A 19 -1.91 -11.36 -2.15
C GLY A 19 -1.30 -10.91 -0.82
N ALA A 20 -0.10 -11.39 -0.51
CA ALA A 20 0.63 -11.06 0.72
C ALA A 20 1.91 -10.22 0.46
N GLY A 21 1.83 -9.32 -0.53
CA GLY A 21 2.79 -8.23 -0.74
C GLY A 21 2.36 -6.93 -0.07
N MET A 22 3.11 -5.84 -0.29
CA MET A 22 2.88 -4.54 0.38
C MET A 22 1.45 -4.02 0.24
N ALA A 23 0.87 -4.08 -0.96
CA ALA A 23 -0.50 -3.60 -1.19
C ALA A 23 -1.55 -4.45 -0.43
N GLY A 24 -1.36 -5.78 -0.39
CA GLY A 24 -2.25 -6.68 0.32
C GLY A 24 -2.14 -6.52 1.84
N SER A 25 -0.92 -6.48 2.36
CA SER A 25 -0.66 -6.23 3.78
C SER A 25 -1.17 -4.85 4.22
N ALA A 26 -1.00 -3.82 3.39
CA ALA A 26 -1.61 -2.52 3.62
C ALA A 26 -3.14 -2.66 3.69
N ALA A 27 -3.78 -3.27 2.68
CA ALA A 27 -5.24 -3.45 2.67
C ALA A 27 -5.75 -4.16 3.93
N ALA A 28 -5.09 -5.23 4.36
CA ALA A 28 -5.43 -5.95 5.59
C ALA A 28 -5.25 -5.07 6.86
N LEU A 29 -4.17 -4.30 6.94
CA LEU A 29 -3.93 -3.35 8.03
C LEU A 29 -5.02 -2.27 8.09
N PHE A 30 -5.32 -1.62 6.96
CA PHE A 30 -6.34 -0.57 6.89
C PHE A 30 -7.73 -1.13 7.24
N ALA A 31 -8.06 -2.35 6.78
CA ALA A 31 -9.30 -3.03 7.14
C ALA A 31 -9.39 -3.30 8.65
N SER A 32 -8.33 -3.86 9.23
CA SER A 32 -8.23 -4.13 10.67
C SER A 32 -8.41 -2.86 11.52
N ASN A 33 -7.72 -1.77 11.15
CA ASN A 33 -7.86 -0.47 11.82
C ASN A 33 -9.27 0.11 11.76
N ARG A 34 -10.09 -0.34 10.81
CA ARG A 34 -11.49 0.06 10.63
C ARG A 34 -12.49 -0.94 11.23
N GLY A 35 -12.01 -1.98 11.92
CA GLY A 35 -12.85 -3.02 12.51
C GLY A 35 -13.51 -3.94 11.48
N ILE A 36 -12.99 -3.98 10.25
CA ILE A 36 -13.47 -4.86 9.18
C ILE A 36 -12.75 -6.19 9.31
N SER A 37 -13.50 -7.29 9.45
CA SER A 37 -12.89 -8.61 9.54
C SER A 37 -12.26 -8.97 8.19
N ALA A 38 -10.95 -9.20 8.17
CA ALA A 38 -10.19 -9.42 6.94
C ALA A 38 -9.41 -10.74 6.99
N VAL A 39 -9.46 -11.50 5.89
CA VAL A 39 -8.63 -12.68 5.66
C VAL A 39 -7.66 -12.36 4.53
N GLN A 40 -6.36 -12.51 4.78
CA GLN A 40 -5.34 -12.37 3.75
C GLN A 40 -4.86 -13.75 3.28
N VAL A 41 -4.94 -13.99 1.98
CA VAL A 41 -4.56 -15.25 1.35
C VAL A 41 -3.38 -14.99 0.41
N GLY A 42 -2.29 -15.72 0.60
CA GLY A 42 -1.13 -15.64 -0.29
C GLY A 42 0.15 -16.12 0.37
N LEU A 43 1.17 -16.31 -0.44
CA LEU A 43 2.53 -16.57 0.05
C LEU A 43 3.24 -15.23 0.31
N THR A 44 4.10 -15.20 1.32
CA THR A 44 5.01 -14.06 1.56
C THR A 44 5.74 -13.69 0.27
N SER A 45 5.58 -12.43 -0.15
CA SER A 45 6.25 -11.92 -1.35
C SER A 45 7.77 -11.80 -1.14
N GLU A 46 8.54 -11.77 -2.24
CA GLU A 46 9.99 -11.54 -2.24
C GLU A 46 10.43 -10.10 -1.92
N ILE A 47 9.54 -9.24 -1.41
CA ILE A 47 9.97 -7.93 -0.88
C ILE A 47 10.66 -8.21 0.45
N ILE A 48 11.94 -8.56 0.38
CA ILE A 48 12.80 -8.65 1.56
C ILE A 48 13.01 -7.21 2.04
N PHE A 49 12.24 -6.83 3.05
CA PHE A 49 12.31 -5.51 3.69
C PHE A 49 13.57 -5.43 4.59
N THR A 50 14.75 -5.67 4.02
CA THR A 50 16.00 -5.76 4.81
C THR A 50 16.47 -4.40 5.31
N SER A 51 16.19 -3.33 4.57
CA SER A 51 16.70 -1.99 4.88
C SER A 51 15.72 -1.14 5.70
N GLY A 52 14.43 -1.49 5.73
CA GLY A 52 13.40 -0.67 6.38
C GLY A 52 13.04 0.63 5.62
N LEU A 53 13.60 0.87 4.44
CA LEU A 53 13.43 2.13 3.70
C LEU A 53 12.23 2.07 2.75
N ILE A 54 11.39 3.11 2.81
CA ILE A 54 10.29 3.35 1.85
C ILE A 54 10.66 4.60 1.04
N ASP A 55 10.92 4.43 -0.25
CA ASP A 55 10.97 5.56 -1.18
C ASP A 55 9.54 5.99 -1.54
N LEU A 56 9.26 7.28 -1.35
CA LEU A 56 7.99 7.89 -1.74
C LEU A 56 8.14 8.68 -3.06
N MET A 57 9.16 9.53 -3.14
CA MET A 57 9.48 10.37 -4.29
C MET A 57 10.87 11.00 -4.13
N GLY A 58 11.93 10.18 -4.24
CA GLY A 58 13.30 10.65 -4.10
C GLY A 58 13.87 11.36 -5.34
N VAL A 59 13.37 11.07 -6.54
CA VAL A 59 13.95 11.57 -7.81
C VAL A 59 12.89 12.04 -8.79
N HIS A 60 12.94 13.32 -9.19
CA HIS A 60 12.13 13.90 -10.29
C HIS A 60 12.68 15.27 -10.71
N PRO A 61 12.78 15.63 -12.01
CA PRO A 61 12.57 14.78 -13.16
C PRO A 61 13.71 13.75 -13.31
N ILE A 62 13.34 12.55 -13.78
CA ILE A 62 14.25 11.41 -13.93
C ILE A 62 15.40 11.73 -14.90
N SER A 63 15.10 12.45 -15.98
CA SER A 63 16.09 12.82 -17.02
C SER A 63 17.25 13.67 -16.50
N GLU A 64 17.04 14.41 -15.41
CA GLU A 64 18.06 15.27 -14.80
C GLU A 64 18.72 14.60 -13.59
N GLY A 65 18.22 13.44 -13.14
CA GLY A 65 18.68 12.78 -11.92
C GLY A 65 18.51 13.64 -10.66
N LYS A 66 17.58 14.60 -10.67
CA LYS A 66 17.39 15.53 -9.56
C LYS A 66 16.84 14.80 -8.34
N THR A 67 17.61 14.82 -7.25
CA THR A 67 17.20 14.29 -5.94
C THR A 67 16.44 15.32 -5.11
N TRP A 68 15.56 14.85 -4.24
CA TRP A 68 14.79 15.70 -3.31
C TRP A 68 14.85 15.17 -1.88
N ASP A 69 15.09 16.07 -0.93
CA ASP A 69 15.00 15.74 0.50
C ASP A 69 13.55 15.78 1.01
N ASN A 70 12.70 16.61 0.39
CA ASN A 70 11.29 16.73 0.72
C ASN A 70 10.42 16.06 -0.36
N PRO A 71 9.91 14.82 -0.14
CA PRO A 71 9.15 14.11 -1.17
C PRO A 71 7.83 14.81 -1.50
N TRP A 72 7.30 15.65 -0.60
CA TRP A 72 6.06 16.41 -0.86
C TRP A 72 6.26 17.56 -1.84
N GLU A 73 7.46 18.15 -1.89
CA GLU A 73 7.81 19.13 -2.92
C GLU A 73 8.05 18.45 -4.25
N ALA A 74 8.73 17.31 -4.24
CA ALA A 74 8.96 16.48 -5.41
C ALA A 74 7.64 16.02 -6.06
N ILE A 75 6.65 15.58 -5.26
CA ILE A 75 5.30 15.25 -5.76
C ILE A 75 4.62 16.48 -6.40
N ASN A 76 4.76 17.69 -5.83
CA ASN A 76 4.15 18.88 -6.45
C ASN A 76 4.78 19.19 -7.81
N ALA A 77 6.11 19.05 -7.93
CA ALA A 77 6.81 19.21 -9.19
C ALA A 77 6.34 18.14 -10.21
N LEU A 78 6.30 16.88 -9.81
CA LEU A 78 5.83 15.77 -10.64
C LEU A 78 4.41 15.96 -11.17
N VAL A 79 3.48 16.37 -10.31
CA VAL A 79 2.07 16.59 -10.71
C VAL A 79 1.95 17.76 -11.67
N LYS A 80 2.78 18.80 -11.52
CA LYS A 80 2.83 19.94 -12.46
C LYS A 80 3.37 19.51 -13.82
N ASP A 81 4.44 18.73 -13.83
CA ASP A 81 5.14 18.34 -15.06
C ASP A 81 4.42 17.20 -15.80
N ILE A 82 3.80 16.27 -15.05
CA ILE A 82 3.10 15.09 -15.56
C ILE A 82 1.70 14.98 -14.91
N PRO A 83 0.71 15.80 -15.33
CA PRO A 83 -0.62 15.83 -14.71
C PRO A 83 -1.41 14.51 -14.84
N SER A 84 -1.00 13.59 -15.70
CA SER A 84 -1.61 12.27 -15.87
C SER A 84 -1.05 11.20 -14.93
N HIS A 85 0.04 11.51 -14.21
CA HIS A 85 0.72 10.60 -13.29
C HIS A 85 -0.23 10.12 -12.16
N PRO A 86 -0.11 8.88 -11.66
CA PRO A 86 -0.96 8.39 -10.56
C PRO A 86 -1.01 9.31 -9.34
N PHE A 87 0.11 9.91 -8.93
CA PHE A 87 0.14 10.90 -7.83
C PHE A 87 -0.69 12.16 -8.09
N ALA A 88 -0.98 12.52 -9.35
CA ALA A 88 -1.87 13.62 -9.69
C ALA A 88 -3.36 13.30 -9.46
N ARG A 89 -3.70 12.02 -9.32
CA ARG A 89 -5.08 11.54 -9.17
C ARG A 89 -5.53 11.46 -7.70
N MET A 90 -4.66 11.77 -6.76
CA MET A 90 -4.93 11.72 -5.32
C MET A 90 -4.62 13.06 -4.67
N LYS A 91 -5.36 13.42 -3.62
CA LYS A 91 -5.01 14.58 -2.81
C LYS A 91 -3.76 14.26 -2.01
N LYS A 92 -2.80 15.18 -1.98
CA LYS A 92 -1.56 15.04 -1.22
C LYS A 92 -1.79 14.71 0.26
N ASP A 93 -2.84 15.26 0.86
CA ASP A 93 -3.17 15.00 2.25
C ASP A 93 -3.68 13.57 2.49
N ASP A 94 -4.35 12.96 1.51
CA ASP A 94 -4.79 11.57 1.60
C ASP A 94 -3.57 10.63 1.54
N ILE A 95 -2.58 10.94 0.68
CA ILE A 95 -1.30 10.22 0.63
C ILE A 95 -0.57 10.32 1.98
N LYS A 96 -0.48 11.53 2.56
CA LYS A 96 0.14 11.75 3.87
C LYS A 96 -0.52 10.93 4.98
N LYS A 97 -1.85 10.95 5.04
CA LYS A 97 -2.62 10.21 6.05
C LYS A 97 -2.44 8.71 5.90
N ALA A 98 -2.54 8.19 4.67
CA ALA A 98 -2.34 6.78 4.38
C ALA A 98 -0.93 6.33 4.75
N LEU A 99 0.10 7.07 4.34
CA LEU A 99 1.48 6.73 4.70
C LEU A 99 1.69 6.74 6.22
N LYS A 100 1.18 7.78 6.91
CA LYS A 100 1.26 7.87 8.37
C LYS A 100 0.60 6.69 9.06
N GLU A 101 -0.59 6.28 8.61
CA GLU A 101 -1.29 5.12 9.15
C GLU A 101 -0.52 3.82 8.86
N PHE A 102 0.00 3.67 7.64
CA PHE A 102 0.71 2.49 7.20
C PHE A 102 2.01 2.27 7.99
N VAL A 103 2.76 3.32 8.30
CA VAL A 103 4.04 3.22 9.02
C VAL A 103 3.91 3.36 10.53
N ALA A 104 2.69 3.50 11.07
CA ALA A 104 2.49 3.75 12.52
C ALA A 104 2.91 2.58 13.43
N PHE A 105 3.18 1.40 12.87
CA PHE A 105 3.69 0.25 13.62
C PHE A 105 5.22 0.29 13.84
N LEU A 106 5.93 1.20 13.17
CA LEU A 106 7.36 1.48 13.35
C LEU A 106 7.57 2.49 14.49
#